data_AF-A0AAY4C0V5-F1
#
_entry.id   AF-A0AAY4C0V5-F1
#
_cell.length_a   1.000
_cell.length_b   1.000
_cell.length_c   1.000
_cell.angle_alpha   90.00
_cell.angle_beta   90.00
_cell.angle_gamma   90.00
#
_symmetry.space_group_name_H-M   'P 1'
#
loop_
_entity.id
_entity.type
_entity.pdbx_description
1 polymer ?
#
loop_
_entity_poly.entity_id
_entity_poly.type
_entity_poly.pdbx_seq_one_letter_code
_entity_poly.pdbx_strand_id
1 'polypeptide(L)'
;MAPGVRSFTLGLVSLLQAAKVSQLIERVSDHKDFKKLLRTRTNVLVLYTKSATSTEPQLKLLSDVAQAVKGQGTIAWVNCGDSEGRKLCKKLKVDPSSKKHGYDISHFKDGTFHTEYTRPATFKSMVAFLKDPTGAPLWEENPDAKDVFHIETEKEFRKLVKREERPILMMFYAPWCGVCKRMQPIFQQAATETKGKYVLAGMNVHPAEFDGLKQEYKVKGYPTFCYFEKGKFLHHYENYGATAKDIAEWLKNPQPPQPKTPEVPWSESDSAVFHLTDDTFDSFMERHSSVLLMFYAPWCGHCKKMKPEFDEAAEILNKDPDSPGVLAALDATVHKSVGERFKISGFPTIKFFEKGEEKYTLPHIRTKDKIVEWLQNPQAPPPPEQSWEEKQSSVIHLGAEEFREALKKKKHSLVITSFVIFFPPFSPMDNTIPHFTTAADIFKEDRKIAYAAVDCTKGQNGELCKQEGVEGYPTFNYYNYGKFGDKYSGDRGATGFTGFMRSLRGQDQEKAGKRKEEL
;
A
#
# COMPACT_ATOMS: atom_id res chain seq x y z
N MET A 1 -2.66 5.21 -95.09
CA MET A 1 -1.43 5.20 -94.26
C MET A 1 -1.83 5.41 -92.82
N ALA A 2 -1.66 4.39 -91.97
CA ALA A 2 -1.34 4.42 -90.53
C ALA A 2 -1.75 3.05 -89.93
N PRO A 3 -0.79 2.23 -89.46
CA PRO A 3 -1.03 0.93 -88.83
C PRO A 3 -1.25 1.08 -87.30
N GLY A 4 -1.85 0.05 -86.68
CA GLY A 4 -2.21 0.03 -85.26
C GLY A 4 -1.04 -0.13 -84.28
N VAL A 5 -1.36 -0.38 -82.99
CA VAL A 5 -0.65 -1.30 -82.06
C VAL A 5 -1.15 -1.16 -80.59
N ARG A 6 -1.45 -2.33 -80.01
CA ARG A 6 -1.38 -2.80 -78.60
C ARG A 6 -2.39 -2.36 -77.54
N SER A 7 -3.29 -3.32 -77.28
CA SER A 7 -3.72 -3.75 -75.95
C SER A 7 -2.56 -3.83 -74.95
N PHE A 8 -2.72 -3.17 -73.80
CA PHE A 8 -1.98 -3.45 -72.57
C PHE A 8 -2.99 -3.69 -71.45
N THR A 9 -3.13 -4.95 -71.09
CA THR A 9 -3.63 -5.42 -69.81
C THR A 9 -2.73 -4.89 -68.70
N LEU A 10 -3.19 -3.86 -67.97
CA LEU A 10 -2.61 -3.53 -66.66
C LEU A 10 -3.52 -4.11 -65.58
N GLY A 11 -3.00 -5.12 -64.91
CA GLY A 11 -3.70 -5.90 -63.90
C GLY A 11 -4.25 -5.04 -62.76
N LEU A 12 -5.35 -5.54 -62.18
CA LEU A 12 -5.77 -5.20 -60.83
C LEU A 12 -4.58 -5.43 -59.88
N VAL A 13 -3.84 -4.37 -59.56
CA VAL A 13 -3.05 -4.34 -58.34
C VAL A 13 -4.06 -4.25 -57.22
N SER A 14 -4.29 -5.40 -56.59
CA SER A 14 -5.02 -5.49 -55.33
C SER A 14 -4.28 -4.63 -54.30
N LEU A 15 -4.72 -3.38 -54.16
CA LEU A 15 -4.39 -2.51 -53.04
C LEU A 15 -5.11 -3.04 -51.80
N LEU A 16 -4.59 -4.14 -51.25
CA LEU A 16 -4.80 -4.46 -49.85
C LEU A 16 -4.05 -3.39 -49.04
N GLN A 17 -4.79 -2.34 -48.67
CA GLN A 17 -4.35 -1.34 -47.70
C GLN A 17 -4.01 -2.07 -46.40
N ALA A 18 -2.71 -2.26 -46.15
CA ALA A 18 -2.24 -2.68 -44.85
C ALA A 18 -2.64 -1.60 -43.83
N ALA A 19 -3.37 -2.00 -42.79
CA ALA A 19 -3.76 -1.11 -41.70
C ALA A 19 -2.55 -0.29 -41.22
N LYS A 20 -2.63 1.04 -41.35
CA LYS A 20 -1.50 1.94 -41.11
C LYS A 20 -1.34 2.10 -39.60
N VAL A 21 -0.46 1.30 -39.00
CA VAL A 21 -0.15 1.37 -37.57
C VAL A 21 0.47 2.73 -37.24
N SER A 22 0.00 3.35 -36.15
CA SER A 22 0.47 4.66 -35.67
C SER A 22 1.98 4.66 -35.44
N GLN A 23 2.65 5.79 -35.74
CA GLN A 23 4.08 5.99 -35.46
C GLN A 23 4.40 6.00 -33.95
N LEU A 24 3.37 6.09 -33.10
CA LEU A 24 3.50 6.02 -31.64
C LEU A 24 3.61 4.59 -31.12
N ILE A 25 3.37 3.58 -31.97
CA ILE A 25 3.46 2.16 -31.63
C ILE A 25 4.70 1.57 -32.27
N GLU A 26 5.61 1.04 -31.45
CA GLU A 26 6.84 0.41 -31.90
C GLU A 26 6.52 -0.98 -32.49
N ARG A 27 6.66 -1.13 -33.81
CA ARG A 27 6.49 -2.45 -34.46
C ARG A 27 7.73 -3.30 -34.26
N VAL A 28 7.57 -4.51 -33.74
CA VAL A 28 8.67 -5.45 -33.50
C VAL A 28 8.40 -6.76 -34.23
N SER A 29 9.33 -7.16 -35.10
CA SER A 29 9.23 -8.38 -35.92
C SER A 29 10.28 -9.44 -35.59
N ASP A 30 11.38 -9.08 -34.92
CA ASP A 30 12.46 -10.01 -34.60
C ASP A 30 12.95 -9.89 -33.14
N HIS A 31 13.70 -10.91 -32.74
CA HIS A 31 14.12 -11.09 -31.35
C HIS A 31 15.23 -10.14 -30.90
N LYS A 32 16.06 -9.63 -31.83
CA LYS A 32 17.11 -8.66 -31.48
C LYS A 32 16.48 -7.31 -31.17
N ASP A 33 15.55 -6.88 -32.00
CA ASP A 33 14.82 -5.62 -31.80
C ASP A 33 13.94 -5.67 -30.55
N PHE A 34 13.29 -6.82 -30.28
CA PHE A 34 12.56 -7.02 -29.04
C PHE A 34 13.46 -6.86 -27.79
N LYS A 35 14.64 -7.50 -27.78
CA LYS A 35 15.61 -7.35 -26.68
C LYS A 35 16.14 -5.92 -26.56
N LYS A 36 16.36 -5.25 -27.70
CA LYS A 36 16.80 -3.85 -27.72
C LYS A 36 15.73 -2.93 -27.12
N LEU A 37 14.46 -3.13 -27.48
CA LEU A 37 13.34 -2.39 -26.92
C LEU A 37 13.30 -2.54 -25.39
N LEU A 38 13.34 -3.78 -24.89
CA LEU A 38 13.32 -4.07 -23.46
C LEU A 38 14.55 -3.56 -22.70
N ARG A 39 15.72 -3.44 -23.35
CA ARG A 39 16.92 -2.84 -22.75
C ARG A 39 16.89 -1.32 -22.71
N THR A 40 16.16 -0.69 -23.63
CA THR A 40 16.15 0.78 -23.79
C THR A 40 14.94 1.43 -23.14
N ARG A 41 13.88 0.67 -22.89
CA ARG A 41 12.62 1.15 -22.31
C ARG A 41 12.30 0.32 -21.07
N THR A 42 12.07 1.00 -19.96
CA THR A 42 11.82 0.40 -18.64
C THR A 42 10.35 0.06 -18.40
N ASN A 43 9.43 0.55 -19.22
CA ASN A 43 8.00 0.35 -19.07
C ASN A 43 7.37 0.12 -20.46
N VAL A 44 7.10 -1.14 -20.81
CA VAL A 44 6.70 -1.54 -22.16
C VAL A 44 5.45 -2.41 -22.13
N LEU A 45 4.40 -1.99 -22.83
CA LEU A 45 3.22 -2.80 -23.08
C LEU A 45 3.28 -3.34 -24.50
N VAL A 46 3.22 -4.67 -24.65
CA VAL A 46 3.34 -5.35 -25.94
C VAL A 46 2.02 -6.02 -26.30
N LEU A 47 1.43 -5.62 -27.41
CA LEU A 47 0.28 -6.28 -28.02
C LEU A 47 0.76 -7.34 -29.02
N TYR A 48 0.33 -8.58 -28.84
CA TYR A 48 0.57 -9.69 -29.75
C TYR A 48 -0.71 -10.05 -30.49
N THR A 49 -0.66 -10.05 -31.83
CA THR A 49 -1.85 -10.33 -32.67
C THR A 49 -1.50 -11.30 -33.79
N LYS A 50 -2.50 -11.99 -34.36
CA LYS A 50 -2.30 -12.86 -35.53
C LYS A 50 -2.32 -12.08 -36.86
N SER A 51 -3.01 -10.95 -36.90
CA SER A 51 -3.06 -10.06 -38.06
C SER A 51 -3.37 -8.64 -37.59
N ALA A 52 -2.87 -7.65 -38.33
CA ALA A 52 -3.22 -6.24 -38.10
C ALA A 52 -4.72 -5.98 -38.33
N THR A 53 -5.33 -6.66 -39.30
CA THR A 53 -6.75 -6.47 -39.65
C THR A 53 -7.72 -7.00 -38.60
N SER A 54 -7.37 -8.05 -37.86
CA SER A 54 -8.27 -8.63 -36.84
C SER A 54 -8.29 -7.88 -35.52
N THR A 55 -7.45 -6.85 -35.35
CA THR A 55 -7.20 -6.15 -34.08
C THR A 55 -7.05 -4.63 -34.25
N GLU A 56 -7.58 -4.10 -35.35
CA GLU A 56 -7.54 -2.67 -35.67
C GLU A 56 -8.14 -1.79 -34.56
N PRO A 57 -9.27 -2.15 -33.89
CA PRO A 57 -9.79 -1.37 -32.77
C PRO A 57 -8.81 -1.26 -31.59
N GLN A 58 -8.12 -2.36 -31.26
CA GLN A 58 -7.12 -2.40 -30.19
C GLN A 58 -5.89 -1.56 -30.56
N LEU A 59 -5.44 -1.61 -31.82
CA LEU A 59 -4.34 -0.78 -32.29
C LEU A 59 -4.68 0.71 -32.24
N LYS A 60 -5.92 1.08 -32.57
CA LYS A 60 -6.39 2.47 -32.45
C LYS A 60 -6.40 2.93 -30.99
N LEU A 61 -7.00 2.13 -30.10
CA LEU A 61 -7.00 2.39 -28.66
C LEU A 61 -5.58 2.57 -28.11
N LEU A 62 -4.68 1.65 -28.46
CA LEU A 62 -3.29 1.71 -28.02
C LEU A 62 -2.55 2.92 -28.58
N SER A 63 -2.90 3.43 -29.76
CA SER A 63 -2.34 4.69 -30.25
C SER A 63 -2.72 5.87 -29.34
N ASP A 64 -3.98 5.92 -28.89
CA ASP A 64 -4.44 6.97 -27.98
C ASP A 64 -3.74 6.84 -26.62
N VAL A 65 -3.62 5.61 -26.09
CA VAL A 65 -2.90 5.33 -24.84
C VAL A 65 -1.44 5.73 -24.97
N ALA A 66 -0.76 5.41 -26.08
CA ALA A 66 0.64 5.76 -26.32
C ALA A 66 0.85 7.28 -26.27
N GLN A 67 -0.10 8.04 -26.82
CA GLN A 67 -0.07 9.50 -26.77
C GLN A 67 -0.22 10.02 -25.33
N ALA A 68 -1.11 9.43 -24.53
CA ALA A 68 -1.39 9.84 -23.16
C ALA A 68 -0.28 9.49 -22.15
N VAL A 69 0.48 8.42 -22.42
CA VAL A 69 1.58 7.94 -21.55
C VAL A 69 2.96 8.28 -22.13
N LYS A 70 3.02 9.22 -23.08
CA LYS A 70 4.26 9.63 -23.73
C LYS A 70 5.32 10.04 -22.68
N GLY A 71 6.45 9.34 -22.68
CA GLY A 71 7.54 9.55 -21.72
C GLY A 71 7.40 8.77 -20.41
N GLN A 72 6.26 8.12 -20.16
CA GLN A 72 6.00 7.28 -18.98
C GLN A 72 5.95 5.79 -19.32
N GLY A 73 5.45 5.44 -20.52
CA GLY A 73 5.38 4.07 -21.03
C GLY A 73 5.61 4.02 -22.54
N THR A 74 5.98 2.84 -23.02
CA THR A 74 6.14 2.55 -24.46
C THR A 74 5.15 1.47 -24.85
N ILE A 75 4.50 1.63 -26.00
CA ILE A 75 3.60 0.63 -26.55
C ILE A 75 4.24 0.02 -27.78
N ALA A 76 4.27 -1.31 -27.83
CA ALA A 76 4.81 -2.08 -28.92
C ALA A 76 3.79 -3.08 -29.45
N TRP A 77 3.95 -3.45 -30.71
CA TRP A 77 3.08 -4.41 -31.37
C TRP A 77 3.89 -5.46 -32.12
N VAL A 78 3.49 -6.71 -31.96
CA VAL A 78 4.07 -7.89 -32.62
C VAL A 78 2.98 -8.62 -33.40
N ASN A 79 3.23 -8.84 -34.69
CA ASN A 79 2.36 -9.62 -35.55
C ASN A 79 2.83 -11.09 -35.62
N CYS A 80 2.24 -11.98 -34.84
CA CYS A 80 2.55 -13.41 -34.83
C CYS A 80 2.10 -14.17 -36.10
N GLY A 81 1.38 -13.51 -37.02
CA GLY A 81 0.94 -14.14 -38.27
C GLY A 81 2.01 -14.23 -39.36
N ASP A 82 2.92 -13.24 -39.41
CA ASP A 82 3.98 -13.19 -40.41
C ASP A 82 5.16 -14.12 -40.06
N SER A 83 6.04 -14.39 -41.03
CA SER A 83 7.08 -15.43 -40.90
C SER A 83 8.08 -15.14 -39.77
N GLU A 84 8.44 -13.87 -39.58
CA GLU A 84 9.41 -13.44 -38.57
C GLU A 84 8.77 -13.30 -37.18
N GLY A 85 7.59 -12.67 -37.10
CA GLY A 85 6.84 -12.54 -35.87
C GLY A 85 6.41 -13.90 -35.31
N ARG A 86 6.09 -14.89 -36.16
CA ARG A 86 5.81 -16.26 -35.70
C ARG A 86 7.00 -16.90 -35.00
N LYS A 87 8.23 -16.68 -35.48
CA LYS A 87 9.45 -17.16 -34.80
C LYS A 87 9.64 -16.46 -33.46
N LEU A 88 9.36 -15.15 -33.40
CA LEU A 88 9.43 -14.37 -32.17
C LEU A 88 8.40 -14.85 -31.14
N CYS A 89 7.12 -14.96 -31.50
CA CYS A 89 6.07 -15.40 -30.59
C CYS A 89 6.30 -16.85 -30.10
N LYS A 90 6.82 -17.74 -30.96
CA LYS A 90 7.22 -19.10 -30.54
C LYS A 90 8.35 -19.07 -29.50
N LYS A 91 9.34 -18.18 -29.64
CA LYS A 91 10.42 -18.00 -28.65
C LYS A 91 9.92 -17.41 -27.34
N LEU A 92 8.96 -16.49 -27.41
CA LEU A 92 8.33 -15.85 -26.26
C LEU A 92 7.23 -16.73 -25.62
N LYS A 93 6.91 -17.88 -26.23
CA LYS A 93 5.83 -18.78 -25.81
C LYS A 93 4.45 -18.11 -25.77
N VAL A 94 4.21 -17.17 -26.68
CA VAL A 94 2.94 -16.44 -26.80
C VAL A 94 2.14 -17.02 -27.97
N ASP A 95 0.88 -17.37 -27.73
CA ASP A 95 -0.08 -17.76 -28.78
C ASP A 95 -1.38 -16.95 -28.68
N PRO A 96 -1.49 -15.85 -29.46
CA PRO A 96 -2.70 -15.03 -29.49
C PRO A 96 -3.98 -15.79 -29.88
N SER A 97 -3.86 -16.91 -30.60
CA SER A 97 -5.00 -17.70 -31.08
C SER A 97 -5.68 -18.48 -29.96
N SER A 98 -4.95 -18.76 -28.88
CA SER A 98 -5.46 -19.46 -27.69
C SER A 98 -6.26 -18.54 -26.76
N LYS A 99 -6.13 -17.21 -26.91
CA LYS A 99 -6.79 -16.22 -26.06
C LYS A 99 -8.19 -15.91 -26.59
N LYS A 100 -9.14 -15.68 -25.66
CA LYS A 100 -10.57 -15.46 -25.95
C LYS A 100 -10.85 -14.36 -26.99
N HIS A 101 -10.01 -13.33 -27.04
CA HIS A 101 -10.18 -12.17 -27.92
C HIS A 101 -9.28 -12.19 -29.17
N GLY A 102 -8.51 -13.27 -29.39
CA GLY A 102 -7.60 -13.40 -30.54
C GLY A 102 -6.35 -12.50 -30.49
N TYR A 103 -6.07 -11.91 -29.33
CA TYR A 103 -4.86 -11.14 -29.03
C TYR A 103 -4.39 -11.38 -27.60
N ASP A 104 -3.11 -11.11 -27.35
CA ASP A 104 -2.49 -11.15 -26.04
C ASP A 104 -1.81 -9.81 -25.74
N ILE A 105 -1.84 -9.36 -24.49
CA ILE A 105 -1.18 -8.13 -24.05
C ILE A 105 -0.30 -8.47 -22.87
N SER A 106 1.01 -8.25 -23.02
CA SER A 106 1.96 -8.48 -21.95
C SER A 106 2.68 -7.19 -21.59
N HIS A 107 2.94 -7.01 -20.30
CA HIS A 107 3.70 -5.90 -19.79
C HIS A 107 5.11 -6.35 -19.38
N PHE A 108 6.09 -5.54 -19.73
CA PHE A 108 7.49 -5.70 -19.37
C PHE A 108 7.95 -4.47 -18.61
N LYS A 109 8.66 -4.72 -17.51
CA LYS A 109 9.22 -3.68 -16.65
C LYS A 109 10.71 -3.94 -16.47
N ASP A 110 11.54 -2.92 -16.63
CA ASP A 110 12.99 -2.99 -16.42
C ASP A 110 13.68 -4.14 -17.19
N GLY A 111 13.18 -4.40 -18.40
CA GLY A 111 13.71 -5.41 -19.30
C GLY A 111 13.27 -6.85 -19.03
N THR A 112 12.45 -7.08 -18.01
CA THR A 112 11.89 -8.40 -17.66
C THR A 112 10.38 -8.43 -17.87
N PHE A 113 9.84 -9.64 -18.03
CA PHE A 113 8.40 -9.83 -18.04
C PHE A 113 7.85 -9.49 -16.66
N HIS A 114 6.86 -8.62 -16.61
CA HIS A 114 6.22 -8.20 -15.37
C HIS A 114 4.90 -8.95 -15.18
N THR A 115 3.95 -8.81 -16.11
CA THR A 115 2.65 -9.47 -16.00
C THR A 115 1.91 -9.54 -17.34
N GLU A 116 0.96 -10.47 -17.45
CA GLU A 116 -0.07 -10.39 -18.50
C GLU A 116 -1.08 -9.30 -18.12
N TYR A 117 -1.48 -8.47 -19.10
CA TYR A 117 -2.49 -7.45 -18.87
C TYR A 117 -3.87 -8.11 -18.84
N THR A 118 -4.41 -8.32 -17.63
CA THR A 118 -5.69 -8.99 -17.39
C THR A 118 -6.83 -8.01 -17.07
N ARG A 119 -6.55 -6.70 -17.04
CA ARG A 119 -7.55 -5.65 -16.76
C ARG A 119 -8.43 -5.38 -17.99
N PRO A 120 -9.56 -4.67 -17.84
CA PRO A 120 -10.35 -4.22 -18.99
C PRO A 120 -9.51 -3.48 -20.02
N ALA A 121 -9.66 -3.83 -21.30
CA ALA A 121 -8.93 -3.18 -22.39
C ALA A 121 -9.55 -1.82 -22.75
N THR A 122 -9.54 -0.88 -21.81
CA THR A 122 -10.06 0.48 -21.97
C THR A 122 -8.92 1.51 -21.87
N PHE A 123 -9.14 2.70 -22.42
CA PHE A 123 -8.14 3.77 -22.40
C PHE A 123 -7.72 4.11 -20.96
N LYS A 124 -8.70 4.30 -20.07
CA LYS A 124 -8.47 4.65 -18.67
C LYS A 124 -7.68 3.58 -17.92
N SER A 125 -8.07 2.31 -18.08
CA SER A 125 -7.42 1.18 -17.43
C SER A 125 -5.96 1.03 -17.86
N MET A 126 -5.71 1.11 -19.17
CA MET A 126 -4.36 0.99 -19.73
C MET A 126 -3.48 2.19 -19.36
N VAL A 127 -4.01 3.41 -19.39
CA VAL A 127 -3.26 4.61 -18.96
C VAL A 127 -2.94 4.54 -17.47
N ALA A 128 -3.90 4.18 -16.61
CA ALA A 128 -3.68 4.04 -15.18
C ALA A 128 -2.63 2.95 -14.88
N PHE A 129 -2.74 1.79 -15.54
CA PHE A 129 -1.77 0.71 -15.43
C PHE A 129 -0.38 1.14 -15.91
N LEU A 130 -0.23 1.85 -17.02
CA LEU A 130 1.08 2.27 -17.49
C LEU A 130 1.71 3.38 -16.63
N LYS A 131 0.90 4.18 -15.93
CA LYS A 131 1.39 5.17 -14.95
C LYS A 131 1.86 4.53 -13.65
N ASP A 132 1.17 3.48 -13.20
CA ASP A 132 1.54 2.70 -12.02
C ASP A 132 1.29 1.20 -12.27
N PRO A 133 2.25 0.48 -12.91
CA PRO A 133 2.06 -0.93 -13.26
C PRO A 133 1.88 -1.84 -12.05
N THR A 134 2.39 -1.41 -10.90
CA THR A 134 2.30 -2.11 -9.61
C THR A 134 1.08 -1.70 -8.78
N GLY A 135 0.37 -0.67 -9.22
CA GLY A 135 -0.81 -0.14 -8.54
C GLY A 135 -1.98 -1.11 -8.62
N ALA A 136 -2.91 -1.01 -7.66
CA ALA A 136 -4.15 -1.75 -7.73
C ALA A 136 -4.99 -1.37 -8.97
N PRO A 137 -5.89 -2.25 -9.44
CA PRO A 137 -6.92 -1.88 -10.39
C PRO A 137 -7.73 -0.67 -9.92
N LEU A 138 -8.34 0.03 -10.87
CA LEU A 138 -9.24 1.13 -10.53
C LEU A 138 -10.47 0.57 -9.77
N TRP A 139 -11.10 1.40 -8.94
CA TRP A 139 -12.18 0.90 -8.08
C TRP A 139 -13.40 0.41 -8.89
N GLU A 140 -13.67 1.09 -9.99
CA GLU A 140 -14.68 0.74 -11.00
C GLU A 140 -14.38 -0.57 -11.75
N GLU A 141 -13.15 -1.08 -11.69
CA GLU A 141 -12.76 -2.35 -12.29
C GLU A 141 -12.95 -3.53 -11.33
N ASN A 142 -13.20 -3.26 -10.05
CA ASN A 142 -13.39 -4.30 -9.06
C ASN A 142 -14.75 -5.00 -9.27
N PRO A 143 -14.80 -6.33 -9.49
CA PRO A 143 -16.05 -7.06 -9.69
C PRO A 143 -17.01 -6.98 -8.50
N ASP A 144 -16.49 -6.81 -7.28
CA ASP A 144 -17.29 -6.65 -6.06
C ASP A 144 -17.93 -5.25 -5.98
N ALA A 145 -17.46 -4.30 -6.80
CA ALA A 145 -18.00 -2.94 -6.88
C ALA A 145 -19.14 -2.77 -7.89
N LYS A 146 -19.69 -3.87 -8.42
CA LYS A 146 -20.73 -3.83 -9.48
C LYS A 146 -22.00 -3.07 -9.11
N ASP A 147 -22.32 -3.01 -7.82
CA ASP A 147 -23.52 -2.35 -7.29
C ASP A 147 -23.27 -0.89 -6.89
N VAL A 148 -22.03 -0.42 -6.98
CA VAL A 148 -21.65 0.99 -6.82
C VAL A 148 -21.71 1.68 -8.18
N PHE A 149 -22.39 2.82 -8.25
CA PHE A 149 -22.42 3.65 -9.45
C PHE A 149 -21.15 4.50 -9.54
N HIS A 150 -20.25 4.12 -10.44
CA HIS A 150 -19.01 4.86 -10.69
C HIS A 150 -19.27 6.00 -11.67
N ILE A 151 -18.85 7.21 -11.29
CA ILE A 151 -19.05 8.43 -12.06
C ILE A 151 -17.70 9.01 -12.48
N GLU A 152 -17.57 9.33 -13.75
CA GLU A 152 -16.32 9.84 -14.31
C GLU A 152 -16.36 11.33 -14.58
N THR A 153 -17.55 11.88 -14.85
CA THR A 153 -17.68 13.29 -15.25
C THR A 153 -18.70 14.04 -14.40
N GLU A 154 -18.50 15.35 -14.27
CA GLU A 154 -19.47 16.23 -13.61
C GLU A 154 -20.85 16.18 -14.29
N LYS A 155 -20.91 16.02 -15.61
CA LYS A 155 -22.17 15.91 -16.35
C LYS A 155 -22.96 14.66 -15.96
N GLU A 156 -22.29 13.52 -15.80
CA GLU A 156 -22.89 12.27 -15.32
C GLU A 156 -23.37 12.42 -13.88
N PHE A 157 -22.54 13.00 -13.01
CA PHE A 157 -22.90 13.31 -11.63
C PHE A 157 -24.19 14.14 -11.56
N ARG A 158 -24.23 15.29 -12.25
CA ARG A 158 -25.40 16.18 -12.26
C ARG A 158 -26.62 15.49 -12.87
N LYS A 159 -26.43 14.64 -13.89
CA LYS A 159 -27.52 13.85 -14.49
C LYS A 159 -28.07 12.81 -13.52
N LEU A 160 -27.21 12.11 -12.79
CA LEU A 160 -27.61 11.11 -11.79
C LEU A 160 -28.43 11.80 -10.69
N VAL A 161 -27.87 12.84 -10.07
CA VAL A 161 -28.55 13.60 -8.99
C VAL A 161 -29.89 14.15 -9.45
N LYS A 162 -30.00 14.64 -10.69
CA LYS A 162 -31.25 15.21 -11.22
C LYS A 162 -32.32 14.17 -11.56
N ARG A 163 -31.93 12.98 -12.06
CA ARG A 163 -32.87 12.00 -12.62
C ARG A 163 -33.24 10.87 -11.67
N GLU A 164 -32.37 10.55 -10.74
CA GLU A 164 -32.60 9.46 -9.80
C GLU A 164 -33.61 9.91 -8.73
N GLU A 165 -34.69 9.15 -8.61
CA GLU A 165 -35.72 9.41 -7.62
C GLU A 165 -35.35 8.84 -6.26
N ARG A 166 -34.55 7.76 -6.24
CA ARG A 166 -34.05 7.15 -5.02
C ARG A 166 -32.99 8.04 -4.36
N PRO A 167 -32.86 8.01 -3.03
CA PRO A 167 -31.82 8.76 -2.38
C PRO A 167 -30.43 8.23 -2.74
N ILE A 168 -29.48 9.14 -2.94
CA ILE A 168 -28.12 8.85 -3.34
C ILE A 168 -27.16 9.14 -2.19
N LEU A 169 -26.28 8.20 -1.88
CA LEU A 169 -25.09 8.47 -1.08
C LEU A 169 -23.87 8.48 -1.99
N MET A 170 -23.26 9.65 -2.14
CA MET A 170 -22.09 9.90 -2.98
C MET A 170 -20.82 9.84 -2.16
N MET A 171 -19.83 9.06 -2.57
CA MET A 171 -18.47 9.09 -2.03
C MET A 171 -17.53 9.82 -2.99
N PHE A 172 -17.10 11.01 -2.59
CA PHE A 172 -16.00 11.73 -3.24
C PHE A 172 -14.66 11.25 -2.69
N TYR A 173 -13.81 10.71 -3.56
CA TYR A 173 -12.54 10.09 -3.16
C TYR A 173 -11.36 10.52 -4.02
N ALA A 174 -10.16 10.11 -3.58
CA ALA A 174 -8.92 10.19 -4.33
C ALA A 174 -8.22 8.81 -4.39
N PRO A 175 -7.57 8.41 -5.49
CA PRO A 175 -6.97 7.08 -5.62
C PRO A 175 -5.84 6.77 -4.64
N TRP A 176 -5.12 7.80 -4.17
CA TRP A 176 -4.01 7.68 -3.22
C TRP A 176 -4.46 7.73 -1.75
N CYS A 177 -5.74 8.00 -1.47
CA CYS A 177 -6.25 8.17 -0.12
C CYS A 177 -6.41 6.82 0.60
N GLY A 178 -5.65 6.61 1.68
CA GLY A 178 -5.66 5.35 2.44
C GLY A 178 -6.99 5.05 3.13
N VAL A 179 -7.66 6.06 3.68
CA VAL A 179 -9.00 5.89 4.31
C VAL A 179 -10.04 5.49 3.26
N CYS A 180 -9.96 6.08 2.06
CA CYS A 180 -10.83 5.78 0.94
C CYS A 180 -10.72 4.31 0.56
N LYS A 181 -9.49 3.79 0.40
CA LYS A 181 -9.24 2.38 0.09
C LYS A 181 -9.83 1.43 1.15
N ARG A 182 -9.80 1.80 2.43
CA ARG A 182 -10.43 1.01 3.51
C ARG A 182 -11.96 1.06 3.47
N MET A 183 -12.53 2.21 3.11
CA MET A 183 -13.98 2.40 3.03
C MET A 183 -14.60 1.77 1.78
N GLN A 184 -13.86 1.65 0.67
CA GLN A 184 -14.34 1.04 -0.58
C GLN A 184 -15.04 -0.32 -0.38
N PRO A 185 -14.45 -1.35 0.24
CA PRO A 185 -15.12 -2.64 0.43
C PRO A 185 -16.39 -2.54 1.29
N ILE A 186 -16.37 -1.72 2.33
CA ILE A 186 -17.52 -1.49 3.22
C ILE A 186 -18.65 -0.82 2.42
N PHE A 187 -18.31 0.17 1.58
CA PHE A 187 -19.25 0.90 0.75
C PHE A 187 -19.85 0.02 -0.36
N GLN A 188 -19.05 -0.87 -0.96
CA GLN A 188 -19.52 -1.87 -1.93
C GLN A 188 -20.53 -2.84 -1.30
N GLN A 189 -20.23 -3.33 -0.11
CA GLN A 189 -21.13 -4.20 0.64
C GLN A 189 -22.44 -3.47 0.98
N ALA A 190 -22.36 -2.23 1.49
CA ALA A 190 -23.54 -1.43 1.76
C ALA A 190 -24.39 -1.20 0.49
N ALA A 191 -23.74 -0.96 -0.66
CA ALA A 191 -24.43 -0.77 -1.94
C ALA A 191 -25.20 -2.03 -2.37
N THR A 192 -24.60 -3.19 -2.12
CA THR A 192 -25.24 -4.50 -2.37
C THR A 192 -26.42 -4.73 -1.43
N GLU A 193 -26.26 -4.48 -0.13
CA GLU A 193 -27.30 -4.69 0.89
C GLU A 193 -28.50 -3.75 0.73
N THR A 194 -28.25 -2.54 0.22
CA THR A 194 -29.26 -1.49 0.05
C THR A 194 -29.82 -1.37 -1.36
N LYS A 195 -29.39 -2.29 -2.25
CA LYS A 195 -29.74 -2.29 -3.66
C LYS A 195 -31.25 -2.20 -3.89
N GLY A 196 -31.63 -1.34 -4.82
CA GLY A 196 -33.02 -1.10 -5.17
C GLY A 196 -33.70 -0.02 -4.33
N LYS A 197 -33.27 0.23 -3.10
CA LYS A 197 -33.82 1.29 -2.24
C LYS A 197 -33.01 2.59 -2.31
N TYR A 198 -31.69 2.46 -2.33
CA TYR A 198 -30.76 3.59 -2.35
C TYR A 198 -29.75 3.41 -3.49
N VAL A 199 -29.12 4.50 -3.90
CA VAL A 199 -28.03 4.49 -4.87
C VAL A 199 -26.75 4.91 -4.18
N LEU A 200 -25.77 4.02 -4.13
CA LEU A 200 -24.43 4.34 -3.66
C LEU A 200 -23.55 4.60 -4.87
N ALA A 201 -22.88 5.75 -4.89
CA ALA A 201 -22.10 6.20 -6.02
C ALA A 201 -20.72 6.68 -5.59
N GLY A 202 -19.75 6.51 -6.49
CA GLY A 202 -18.35 6.86 -6.28
C GLY A 202 -17.84 7.77 -7.37
N MET A 203 -17.15 8.85 -6.98
CA MET A 203 -16.50 9.75 -7.94
C MET A 203 -15.11 10.17 -7.47
N ASN A 204 -14.12 9.97 -8.34
CA ASN A 204 -12.77 10.49 -8.13
C ASN A 204 -12.75 11.99 -8.43
N VAL A 205 -12.65 12.82 -7.39
CA VAL A 205 -12.61 14.30 -7.53
C VAL A 205 -11.23 14.88 -7.26
N HIS A 206 -10.19 14.04 -7.22
CA HIS A 206 -8.82 14.50 -7.06
C HIS A 206 -8.36 15.49 -8.16
N PRO A 207 -8.67 15.25 -9.47
CA PRO A 207 -8.30 16.19 -10.53
C PRO A 207 -8.79 17.63 -10.30
N ALA A 208 -8.02 18.61 -10.80
CA ALA A 208 -8.31 20.04 -10.64
C ALA A 208 -9.61 20.48 -11.36
N GLU A 209 -10.01 19.77 -12.42
CA GLU A 209 -11.25 20.03 -13.14
C GLU A 209 -12.51 19.95 -12.25
N PHE A 210 -12.43 19.25 -11.11
CA PHE A 210 -13.51 19.12 -10.13
C PHE A 210 -13.41 20.11 -8.95
N ASP A 211 -12.56 21.14 -9.02
CA ASP A 211 -12.44 22.16 -7.96
C ASP A 211 -13.77 22.87 -7.67
N GLY A 212 -14.58 23.12 -8.71
CA GLY A 212 -15.93 23.66 -8.54
C GLY A 212 -16.84 22.75 -7.71
N LEU A 213 -16.88 21.45 -8.01
CA LEU A 213 -17.65 20.47 -7.23
C LEU A 213 -17.14 20.35 -5.80
N LYS A 214 -15.81 20.36 -5.60
CA LYS A 214 -15.20 20.32 -4.27
C LYS A 214 -15.62 21.50 -3.42
N GLN A 215 -15.68 22.70 -4.00
CA GLN A 215 -16.16 23.90 -3.30
C GLN A 215 -17.67 23.85 -3.05
N GLU A 216 -18.46 23.51 -4.07
CA GLU A 216 -19.93 23.43 -4.00
C GLU A 216 -20.40 22.49 -2.87
N TYR A 217 -19.78 21.32 -2.76
CA TYR A 217 -20.11 20.31 -1.74
C TYR A 217 -19.14 20.30 -0.56
N LYS A 218 -18.35 21.37 -0.35
CA LYS A 218 -17.48 21.54 0.83
C LYS A 218 -16.56 20.33 1.11
N VAL A 219 -16.00 19.73 0.07
CA VAL A 219 -15.06 18.61 0.14
C VAL A 219 -13.71 19.11 0.67
N LYS A 220 -13.52 19.01 1.99
CA LYS A 220 -12.28 19.44 2.68
C LYS A 220 -11.22 18.33 2.79
N GLY A 221 -11.61 17.08 2.53
CA GLY A 221 -10.75 15.91 2.65
C GLY A 221 -11.36 14.68 2.00
N TYR A 222 -10.62 13.58 1.99
CA TYR A 222 -11.04 12.33 1.36
C TYR A 222 -11.08 11.17 2.36
N PRO A 223 -12.12 10.31 2.31
CA PRO A 223 -13.32 10.46 1.51
C PRO A 223 -14.24 11.56 2.07
N THR A 224 -15.09 12.16 1.25
CA THR A 224 -16.23 12.96 1.71
C THR A 224 -17.51 12.30 1.20
N PHE A 225 -18.47 12.06 2.11
CA PHE A 225 -19.76 11.49 1.75
C PHE A 225 -20.83 12.57 1.69
N CYS A 226 -21.61 12.59 0.61
CA CYS A 226 -22.69 13.55 0.39
C CYS A 226 -23.99 12.80 0.12
N TYR A 227 -25.03 13.07 0.92
CA TYR A 227 -26.35 12.49 0.76
C TYR A 227 -27.26 13.43 -0.02
N PHE A 228 -27.93 12.87 -1.03
CA PHE A 228 -28.85 13.57 -1.90
C PHE A 228 -30.22 12.90 -1.87
N GLU A 229 -31.26 13.71 -1.85
CA GLU A 229 -32.64 13.25 -1.99
C GLU A 229 -33.41 14.22 -2.89
N LYS A 230 -34.18 13.69 -3.85
CA LYS A 230 -34.95 14.49 -4.83
C LYS A 230 -34.10 15.56 -5.53
N GLY A 231 -32.86 15.18 -5.87
CA GLY A 231 -31.88 16.03 -6.54
C GLY A 231 -31.30 17.17 -5.71
N LYS A 232 -31.54 17.21 -4.40
CA LYS A 232 -30.96 18.20 -3.48
C LYS A 232 -29.93 17.55 -2.58
N PHE A 233 -28.81 18.23 -2.40
CA PHE A 233 -27.86 17.90 -1.33
C PHE A 233 -28.50 18.22 0.02
N LEU A 234 -28.48 17.26 0.95
CA LEU A 234 -29.06 17.44 2.29
C LEU A 234 -27.98 17.41 3.38
N HIS A 235 -27.22 16.32 3.45
CA HIS A 235 -26.34 16.04 4.59
C HIS A 235 -24.99 15.47 4.16
N HIS A 236 -23.96 15.74 4.95
CA HIS A 236 -22.75 14.93 4.92
C HIS A 236 -22.95 13.69 5.79
N TYR A 237 -22.33 12.57 5.40
CA TYR A 237 -22.22 11.40 6.25
C TYR A 237 -20.82 11.36 6.88
N GLU A 238 -20.75 11.50 8.20
CA GLU A 238 -19.50 11.63 8.96
C GLU A 238 -19.28 10.44 9.91
N ASN A 239 -19.15 9.23 9.35
CA ASN A 239 -18.69 8.06 10.10
C ASN A 239 -17.69 7.22 9.29
N TYR A 240 -16.40 7.54 9.44
CA TYR A 240 -15.30 6.87 8.74
C TYR A 240 -14.87 5.52 9.36
N GLY A 241 -15.50 5.13 10.47
CA GLY A 241 -15.34 3.82 11.11
C GLY A 241 -16.56 2.91 10.91
N ALA A 242 -17.51 3.33 10.09
CA ALA A 242 -18.76 2.61 9.85
C ALA A 242 -18.55 1.25 9.20
N THR A 243 -19.36 0.29 9.61
CA THR A 243 -19.60 -0.96 8.89
C THR A 243 -20.63 -0.77 7.77
N ALA A 244 -20.77 -1.76 6.88
CA ALA A 244 -21.79 -1.72 5.84
C ALA A 244 -23.21 -1.59 6.40
N LYS A 245 -23.45 -2.27 7.53
CA LYS A 245 -24.70 -2.21 8.29
C LYS A 245 -24.98 -0.81 8.83
N ASP A 246 -23.97 -0.13 9.37
CA ASP A 246 -24.11 1.23 9.89
C ASP A 246 -24.50 2.22 8.78
N ILE A 247 -23.91 2.06 7.58
CA ILE A 247 -24.29 2.85 6.40
C ILE A 247 -25.75 2.54 6.01
N ALA A 248 -26.12 1.26 5.94
CA ALA A 248 -27.47 0.83 5.57
C ALA A 248 -28.54 1.28 6.59
N GLU A 249 -28.22 1.32 7.88
CA GLU A 249 -29.10 1.83 8.94
C GLU A 249 -29.22 3.35 8.88
N TRP A 250 -28.10 4.06 8.70
CA TRP A 250 -28.12 5.52 8.56
C TRP A 250 -28.95 5.96 7.35
N LEU A 251 -28.89 5.23 6.23
CA LEU A 251 -29.69 5.53 5.04
C LEU A 251 -31.21 5.46 5.29
N LYS A 252 -31.68 4.68 6.27
CA LYS A 252 -33.10 4.61 6.63
C LYS A 252 -33.57 5.86 7.38
N ASN A 253 -32.67 6.54 8.08
CA ASN A 253 -32.97 7.75 8.83
C ASN A 253 -31.76 8.70 8.76
N PRO A 254 -31.53 9.35 7.60
CA PRO A 254 -30.39 10.23 7.40
C PRO A 254 -30.56 11.48 8.27
N GLN A 255 -29.64 11.66 9.19
CA GLN A 255 -29.61 12.84 10.05
C GLN A 255 -28.46 13.76 9.60
N PRO A 256 -28.60 15.09 9.74
CA PRO A 256 -27.46 15.98 9.57
C PRO A 256 -26.31 15.52 10.46
N PRO A 257 -25.04 15.76 10.08
CA PRO A 257 -23.94 15.60 11.01
C PRO A 257 -24.35 16.32 12.28
N GLN A 258 -24.43 15.59 13.38
CA GLN A 258 -24.69 16.27 14.63
C GLN A 258 -23.56 17.28 14.78
N PRO A 259 -23.86 18.57 15.07
CA PRO A 259 -22.81 19.47 15.47
C PRO A 259 -22.05 18.71 16.54
N LYS A 260 -20.75 18.46 16.32
CA LYS A 260 -19.92 17.92 17.39
C LYS A 260 -20.19 18.88 18.52
N THR A 261 -20.94 18.43 19.54
CA THR A 261 -21.14 19.22 20.74
C THR A 261 -19.74 19.68 21.08
N PRO A 262 -19.49 20.99 21.27
CA PRO A 262 -18.20 21.43 21.76
C PRO A 262 -17.91 20.52 22.94
N GLU A 263 -16.98 19.57 22.75
CA GLU A 263 -16.66 18.63 23.82
C GLU A 263 -16.21 19.57 24.92
N VAL A 264 -16.93 19.56 26.04
CA VAL A 264 -16.51 20.30 27.23
C VAL A 264 -15.03 19.96 27.36
N PRO A 265 -14.13 20.97 27.32
CA PRO A 265 -12.71 20.72 27.43
C PRO A 265 -12.49 19.74 28.57
N TRP A 266 -11.63 18.75 28.41
CA TRP A 266 -11.44 17.74 29.45
C TRP A 266 -11.04 18.39 30.78
N SER A 267 -10.37 19.55 30.71
CA SER A 267 -10.06 20.43 31.84
C SER A 267 -11.26 21.02 32.59
N GLU A 268 -12.44 21.01 31.97
CA GLU A 268 -13.70 21.49 32.53
C GLU A 268 -14.65 20.33 32.86
N SER A 269 -14.21 19.09 32.68
CA SER A 269 -14.98 17.89 33.07
C SER A 269 -14.74 17.52 34.54
N ASP A 270 -15.68 16.79 35.13
CA ASP A 270 -15.55 16.27 36.49
C ASP A 270 -14.59 15.07 36.47
N SER A 271 -13.29 15.36 36.62
CA SER A 271 -12.20 14.38 36.65
C SER A 271 -11.26 14.68 37.81
N ALA A 272 -10.73 13.61 38.42
CA ALA A 272 -9.68 13.71 39.42
C ALA A 272 -8.31 14.11 38.82
N VAL A 273 -8.16 14.17 37.49
CA VAL A 273 -6.92 14.53 36.81
C VAL A 273 -6.62 16.03 36.97
N PHE A 274 -5.38 16.37 37.35
CA PHE A 274 -4.97 17.76 37.40
C PHE A 274 -4.69 18.30 35.99
N HIS A 275 -5.39 19.37 35.60
CA HIS A 275 -5.18 20.00 34.32
C HIS A 275 -4.19 21.15 34.41
N LEU A 276 -3.06 21.01 33.71
CA LEU A 276 -1.97 21.98 33.71
C LEU A 276 -2.05 22.89 32.49
N THR A 277 -1.62 24.13 32.69
CA THR A 277 -1.46 25.15 31.65
C THR A 277 0.01 25.55 31.56
N ASP A 278 0.36 26.37 30.57
CA ASP A 278 1.71 26.93 30.47
C ASP A 278 2.12 27.69 31.76
N ASP A 279 1.17 28.33 32.45
CA ASP A 279 1.44 29.13 33.65
C ASP A 279 1.47 28.30 34.95
N THR A 280 0.70 27.20 35.01
CA THR A 280 0.60 26.39 36.24
C THR A 280 1.59 25.24 36.29
N PHE A 281 2.20 24.89 35.16
CA PHE A 281 3.10 23.73 35.05
C PHE A 281 4.26 23.77 36.05
N ASP A 282 5.06 24.83 36.07
CA ASP A 282 6.28 24.87 36.90
C ASP A 282 5.94 24.83 38.41
N SER A 283 4.96 25.64 38.84
CA SER A 283 4.50 25.62 40.24
C SER A 283 3.84 24.31 40.67
N PHE A 284 3.28 23.55 39.73
CA PHE A 284 2.75 22.22 40.00
C PHE A 284 3.89 21.21 40.20
N MET A 285 4.91 21.27 39.35
CA MET A 285 6.10 20.42 39.45
C MET A 285 6.93 20.66 40.72
N GLU A 286 6.89 21.88 41.26
CA GLU A 286 7.51 22.19 42.56
C GLU A 286 6.74 21.61 43.75
N ARG A 287 5.41 21.54 43.65
CA ARG A 287 4.53 21.04 44.74
C ARG A 287 4.42 19.53 44.79
N HIS A 288 4.58 18.86 43.65
CA HIS A 288 4.42 17.41 43.54
C HIS A 288 5.74 16.75 43.15
N SER A 289 6.24 15.89 44.04
CA SER A 289 7.52 15.20 43.85
C SER A 289 7.49 14.10 42.77
N SER A 290 6.30 13.61 42.41
CA SER A 290 6.11 12.49 41.48
C SER A 290 4.84 12.76 40.65
N VAL A 291 5.00 13.04 39.36
CA VAL A 291 3.92 13.45 38.46
C VAL A 291 3.95 12.65 37.16
N LEU A 292 2.85 11.98 36.84
CA LEU A 292 2.63 11.37 35.54
C LEU A 292 1.77 12.27 34.66
N LEU A 293 2.38 12.88 33.64
CA LEU A 293 1.75 13.89 32.79
C LEU A 293 1.39 13.33 31.40
N MET A 294 0.12 13.46 31.03
CA MET A 294 -0.41 13.19 29.69
C MET A 294 -0.46 14.46 28.84
N PHE A 295 0.35 14.49 27.78
CA PHE A 295 0.21 15.46 26.70
C PHE A 295 -0.80 14.96 25.67
N TYR A 296 -1.86 15.73 25.42
CA TYR A 296 -2.95 15.32 24.54
C TYR A 296 -3.39 16.41 23.56
N ALA A 297 -4.23 16.00 22.61
CA ALA A 297 -4.95 16.89 21.71
C ALA A 297 -6.44 16.49 21.66
N PRO A 298 -7.39 17.44 21.67
CA PRO A 298 -8.81 17.15 21.82
C PRO A 298 -9.39 16.39 20.61
N TRP A 299 -8.82 16.59 19.43
CA TRP A 299 -9.22 15.92 18.18
C TRP A 299 -8.57 14.54 17.99
N CYS A 300 -7.61 14.15 18.83
CA CYS A 300 -6.89 12.90 18.67
C CYS A 300 -7.72 11.70 19.15
N GLY A 301 -8.05 10.78 18.24
CA GLY A 301 -8.81 9.57 18.56
C GLY A 301 -8.13 8.64 19.59
N HIS A 302 -6.80 8.56 19.60
CA HIS A 302 -6.06 7.79 20.61
C HIS A 302 -6.13 8.45 22.00
N CYS A 303 -6.14 9.78 22.07
CA CYS A 303 -6.35 10.49 23.33
C CYS A 303 -7.77 10.25 23.85
N LYS A 304 -8.78 10.34 22.98
CA LYS A 304 -10.18 10.09 23.37
C LYS A 304 -10.39 8.70 23.98
N LYS A 305 -9.70 7.69 23.45
CA LYS A 305 -9.74 6.33 24.02
C LYS A 305 -9.01 6.19 25.35
N MET A 306 -7.95 6.98 25.57
CA MET A 306 -7.13 6.88 26.78
C MET A 306 -7.66 7.71 27.95
N LYS A 307 -8.41 8.79 27.68
CA LYS A 307 -8.96 9.67 28.73
C LYS A 307 -9.73 8.90 29.82
N PRO A 308 -10.68 7.99 29.52
CA PRO A 308 -11.39 7.26 30.56
C PRO A 308 -10.48 6.41 31.45
N GLU A 309 -9.51 5.71 30.83
CA GLU A 309 -8.51 4.91 31.57
C GLU A 309 -7.62 5.77 32.48
N PHE A 310 -7.30 6.99 32.04
CA PHE A 310 -6.49 7.94 32.78
C PHE A 310 -7.29 8.61 33.92
N ASP A 311 -8.57 8.92 33.68
CA ASP A 311 -9.51 9.44 34.69
C ASP A 311 -9.72 8.41 35.82
N GLU A 312 -10.00 7.14 35.48
CA GLU A 312 -10.14 6.09 36.50
C GLU A 312 -8.86 5.84 37.30
N ALA A 313 -7.69 5.96 36.66
CA ALA A 313 -6.41 5.86 37.38
C ALA A 313 -6.19 7.05 38.32
N ALA A 314 -6.57 8.27 37.90
CA ALA A 314 -6.45 9.47 38.73
C ALA A 314 -7.42 9.45 39.92
N GLU A 315 -8.60 8.84 39.76
CA GLU A 315 -9.53 8.61 40.86
C GLU A 315 -8.92 7.79 42.00
N ILE A 316 -8.06 6.83 41.67
CA ILE A 316 -7.32 6.01 42.64
C ILE A 316 -6.13 6.79 43.20
N LEU A 317 -5.33 7.41 42.33
CA LEU A 317 -4.00 7.93 42.69
C LEU A 317 -4.01 9.37 43.21
N ASN A 318 -4.88 10.25 42.72
CA ASN A 318 -4.90 11.66 43.14
C ASN A 318 -5.69 11.88 44.43
N LYS A 319 -6.60 10.95 44.77
CA LYS A 319 -7.43 11.03 45.98
C LYS A 319 -6.82 10.31 47.19
N ASP A 320 -5.85 9.42 46.96
CA ASP A 320 -5.13 8.73 48.03
C ASP A 320 -3.98 9.58 48.58
N PRO A 321 -4.01 10.01 49.86
CA PRO A 321 -2.93 10.80 50.46
C PRO A 321 -1.58 10.07 50.52
N ASP A 322 -1.61 8.74 50.56
CA ASP A 322 -0.42 7.89 50.60
C ASP A 322 0.05 7.48 49.20
N SER A 323 -0.55 8.06 48.15
CA SER A 323 -0.22 7.76 46.76
C SER A 323 1.24 8.11 46.43
N PRO A 324 1.95 7.25 45.68
CA PRO A 324 3.33 7.47 45.27
C PRO A 324 3.49 8.57 44.20
N GLY A 325 2.40 9.08 43.63
CA GLY A 325 2.44 10.15 42.64
C GLY A 325 1.06 10.55 42.13
N VAL A 326 1.02 11.66 41.40
CA VAL A 326 -0.22 12.24 40.88
C VAL A 326 -0.28 12.21 39.36
N LEU A 327 -1.50 12.09 38.82
CA LEU A 327 -1.80 12.18 37.40
C LEU A 327 -2.19 13.60 37.02
N ALA A 328 -1.58 14.08 35.94
CA ALA A 328 -1.88 15.38 35.36
C ALA A 328 -2.03 15.28 33.84
N ALA A 329 -2.69 16.27 33.23
CA ALA A 329 -2.89 16.35 31.80
C ALA A 329 -2.70 17.78 31.28
N LEU A 330 -2.15 17.92 30.07
CA LEU A 330 -1.93 19.20 29.40
C LEU A 330 -2.32 19.10 27.92
N ASP A 331 -3.17 20.02 27.46
CA ASP A 331 -3.52 20.16 26.05
C ASP A 331 -2.38 20.90 25.33
N ALA A 332 -1.52 20.16 24.64
CA ALA A 332 -0.36 20.74 23.96
C ALA A 332 -0.72 21.45 22.66
N THR A 333 -2.00 21.44 22.25
CA THR A 333 -2.49 22.23 21.11
C THR A 333 -2.79 23.68 21.51
N VAL A 334 -3.10 23.89 22.78
CA VAL A 334 -3.32 25.21 23.40
C VAL A 334 -2.06 25.68 24.12
N HIS A 335 -1.49 24.83 24.98
CA HIS A 335 -0.34 25.13 25.82
C HIS A 335 0.97 24.73 25.14
N LYS A 336 1.36 25.55 24.15
CA LYS A 336 2.47 25.23 23.25
C LYS A 336 3.84 25.38 23.90
N SER A 337 4.00 26.28 24.86
CA SER A 337 5.30 26.54 25.50
C SER A 337 5.83 25.28 26.18
N VAL A 338 4.99 24.64 27.00
CA VAL A 338 5.35 23.39 27.67
C VAL A 338 5.47 22.24 26.66
N GLY A 339 4.57 22.15 25.67
CA GLY A 339 4.65 21.13 24.61
C GLY A 339 5.96 21.18 23.80
N GLU A 340 6.42 22.38 23.44
CA GLU A 340 7.69 22.60 22.73
C GLU A 340 8.89 22.32 23.64
N ARG A 341 8.86 22.76 24.90
CA ARG A 341 9.91 22.51 25.91
C ARG A 341 10.22 21.01 26.04
N PHE A 342 9.18 20.17 26.03
CA PHE A 342 9.31 18.72 26.15
C PHE A 342 9.27 17.96 24.81
N LYS A 343 9.39 18.69 23.69
CA LYS A 343 9.51 18.14 22.33
C LYS A 343 8.37 17.17 21.96
N ILE A 344 7.14 17.53 22.30
CA ILE A 344 5.97 16.70 22.00
C ILE A 344 5.66 16.75 20.50
N SER A 345 5.85 15.61 19.83
CA SER A 345 5.65 15.47 18.37
C SER A 345 4.48 14.55 17.99
N GLY A 346 3.80 13.95 18.98
CA GLY A 346 2.69 13.03 18.78
C GLY A 346 1.78 12.95 19.99
N PHE A 347 0.60 12.35 19.81
CA PHE A 347 -0.43 12.28 20.84
C PHE A 347 -1.08 10.89 20.95
N PRO A 348 -1.40 10.42 22.18
CA PRO A 348 -0.94 10.97 23.46
C PRO A 348 0.53 10.65 23.72
N THR A 349 1.20 11.52 24.47
CA THR A 349 2.55 11.26 25.01
C THR A 349 2.48 11.32 26.52
N ILE A 350 2.95 10.27 27.20
CA ILE A 350 3.00 10.21 28.66
C ILE A 350 4.45 10.40 29.11
N LYS A 351 4.68 11.34 30.02
CA LYS A 351 5.99 11.58 30.63
C LYS A 351 5.87 11.56 32.15
N PHE A 352 6.85 10.95 32.80
CA PHE A 352 6.98 10.93 34.25
C PHE A 352 8.02 11.94 34.69
N PHE A 353 7.64 12.74 35.68
CA PHE A 353 8.46 13.76 36.31
C PHE A 353 8.70 13.39 37.77
N GLU A 354 9.97 13.45 38.18
CA GLU A 354 10.37 13.25 39.57
C GLU A 354 11.14 14.49 40.01
N LYS A 355 10.67 15.13 41.09
CA LYS A 355 11.23 16.39 41.65
C LYS A 355 11.38 17.48 40.57
N GLY A 356 10.39 17.57 39.68
CA GLY A 356 10.33 18.54 38.58
C GLY A 356 11.20 18.22 37.36
N GLU A 357 11.97 17.12 37.37
CA GLU A 357 12.76 16.68 36.23
C GLU A 357 12.04 15.59 35.44
N GLU A 358 12.03 15.67 34.10
CA GLU A 358 11.60 14.57 33.25
C GLU A 358 12.54 13.36 33.45
N LYS A 359 12.02 12.25 33.98
CA LYS A 359 12.78 11.00 34.12
C LYS A 359 12.51 10.01 33.00
N TYR A 360 11.23 9.77 32.69
CA TYR A 360 10.84 8.70 31.76
C TYR A 360 9.76 9.16 30.79
N THR A 361 9.83 8.69 29.55
CA THR A 361 8.72 8.75 28.59
C THR A 361 8.11 7.35 28.48
N LEU A 362 6.79 7.24 28.63
CA LEU A 362 6.08 5.96 28.72
C LEU A 362 5.15 5.74 27.51
N PRO A 363 5.67 5.31 26.34
CA PRO A 363 4.88 5.22 25.11
C PRO A 363 3.79 4.13 25.14
N HIS A 364 3.98 3.08 25.95
CA HIS A 364 3.16 1.87 25.95
C HIS A 364 2.11 1.81 27.07
N ILE A 365 2.11 2.77 27.98
CA ILE A 365 1.17 2.81 29.09
C ILE A 365 -0.15 3.44 28.60
N ARG A 366 -1.25 2.68 28.65
CA ARG A 366 -2.53 3.08 28.05
C ARG A 366 -3.76 2.69 28.86
N THR A 367 -3.62 1.78 29.82
CA THR A 367 -4.72 1.22 30.61
C THR A 367 -4.52 1.58 32.07
N LYS A 368 -5.63 1.74 32.80
CA LYS A 368 -5.64 2.08 34.22
C LYS A 368 -4.70 1.21 35.05
N ASP A 369 -4.85 -0.11 34.95
CA ASP A 369 -4.11 -1.05 35.81
C ASP A 369 -2.59 -0.91 35.64
N LYS A 370 -2.14 -0.69 34.40
CA LYS A 370 -0.72 -0.47 34.10
C LYS A 370 -0.22 0.86 34.63
N ILE A 371 -1.06 1.90 34.60
CA ILE A 371 -0.74 3.22 35.16
C ILE A 371 -0.53 3.12 36.68
N VAL A 372 -1.47 2.49 37.37
CA VAL A 372 -1.41 2.30 38.82
C VAL A 372 -0.21 1.44 39.22
N GLU A 373 -0.02 0.28 38.58
CA GLU A 373 1.11 -0.61 38.84
C GLU A 373 2.45 0.09 38.63
N TRP A 374 2.60 0.84 37.55
CA TRP A 374 3.85 1.53 37.24
C TRP A 374 4.18 2.65 38.23
N LEU A 375 3.18 3.42 38.69
CA LEU A 375 3.40 4.48 39.67
C LEU A 375 3.72 3.95 41.08
N GLN A 376 3.22 2.76 41.44
CA GLN A 376 3.59 2.08 42.69
C GLN A 376 5.05 1.66 42.72
N ASN A 377 5.65 1.39 41.57
CA ASN A 377 7.05 1.01 41.46
C ASN A 377 7.68 1.65 40.22
N PRO A 378 8.00 2.95 40.26
CA PRO A 378 8.55 3.67 39.11
C PRO A 378 9.93 3.12 38.75
N GLN A 379 9.94 2.24 37.76
CA GLN A 379 11.17 1.73 37.18
C GLN A 379 11.43 2.44 35.87
N ALA A 380 12.72 2.57 35.54
CA ALA A 380 13.09 2.94 34.19
C ALA A 380 12.32 2.03 33.23
N PRO A 381 11.63 2.61 32.22
CA PRO A 381 11.03 1.76 31.20
C PRO A 381 12.15 0.85 30.71
N PRO A 382 11.86 -0.43 30.43
CA PRO A 382 12.87 -1.32 29.89
C PRO A 382 13.55 -0.58 28.74
N PRO A 383 14.90 -0.57 28.67
CA PRO A 383 15.60 0.05 27.56
C PRO A 383 14.89 -0.37 26.28
N PRO A 384 14.69 0.56 25.31
CA PRO A 384 14.07 0.21 24.04
C PRO A 384 14.69 -1.11 23.61
N GLU A 385 13.87 -2.15 23.47
CA GLU A 385 14.41 -3.48 23.23
C GLU A 385 15.31 -3.35 22.01
N GLN A 386 16.60 -3.66 22.19
CA GLN A 386 17.59 -3.47 21.14
C GLN A 386 17.03 -4.09 19.88
N SER A 387 17.07 -3.32 18.81
CA SER A 387 16.56 -3.80 17.54
C SER A 387 17.25 -5.12 17.19
N TRP A 388 16.57 -5.98 16.46
CA TRP A 388 17.17 -7.25 16.08
C TRP A 388 18.52 -7.07 15.35
N GLU A 389 18.69 -5.95 14.65
CA GLU A 389 19.95 -5.47 14.06
C GLU A 389 21.07 -5.22 15.07
N GLU A 390 20.75 -4.67 16.24
CA GLU A 390 21.69 -4.32 17.30
C GLU A 390 22.02 -5.52 18.19
N LYS A 391 21.17 -6.54 18.22
CA LYS A 391 21.45 -7.81 18.89
C LYS A 391 22.55 -8.56 18.12
N GLN A 392 23.68 -8.81 18.76
CA GLN A 392 24.80 -9.55 18.14
C GLN A 392 24.32 -10.95 17.69
N SER A 393 24.23 -11.15 16.38
CA SER A 393 23.79 -12.41 15.79
C SER A 393 24.56 -12.74 14.51
N SER A 394 24.48 -13.98 14.04
CA SER A 394 25.06 -14.37 12.74
C SER A 394 24.21 -13.98 11.52
N VAL A 395 23.12 -13.24 11.74
CA VAL A 395 22.23 -12.75 10.68
C VAL A 395 22.79 -11.45 10.12
N ILE A 396 22.95 -11.39 8.80
CA ILE A 396 23.48 -10.22 8.12
C ILE A 396 22.33 -9.26 7.82
N HIS A 397 22.31 -8.10 8.47
CA HIS A 397 21.33 -7.07 8.19
C HIS A 397 21.78 -6.25 6.98
N LEU A 398 20.93 -6.15 5.96
CA LEU A 398 21.24 -5.55 4.66
C LEU A 398 20.26 -4.42 4.35
N GLY A 399 20.80 -3.26 4.00
CA GLY A 399 20.14 -2.18 3.30
C GLY A 399 20.14 -2.37 1.77
N ALA A 400 19.41 -1.48 1.09
CA ALA A 400 19.21 -1.51 -0.36
C ALA A 400 20.50 -1.44 -1.18
N GLU A 401 21.50 -0.70 -0.71
CA GLU A 401 22.75 -0.47 -1.46
C GLU A 401 23.66 -1.70 -1.43
N GLU A 402 23.78 -2.35 -0.28
CA GLU A 402 24.66 -3.51 -0.07
C GLU A 402 24.00 -4.86 -0.39
N PHE A 403 22.66 -4.90 -0.49
CA PHE A 403 21.90 -6.15 -0.66
C PHE A 403 22.45 -7.04 -1.77
N ARG A 404 22.58 -6.50 -2.99
CA ARG A 404 23.02 -7.28 -4.15
C ARG A 404 24.47 -7.75 -4.03
N GLU A 405 25.37 -6.88 -3.56
CA GLU A 405 26.80 -7.20 -3.46
C GLU A 405 27.10 -8.20 -2.33
N ALA A 406 26.36 -8.12 -1.22
CA ALA A 406 26.48 -9.08 -0.12
C ALA A 406 26.06 -10.49 -0.55
N LEU A 407 24.92 -10.62 -1.22
CA LEU A 407 24.39 -11.93 -1.63
C LEU A 407 25.18 -12.58 -2.76
N LYS A 408 25.84 -11.80 -3.64
CA LYS A 408 26.72 -12.35 -4.69
C LYS A 408 27.91 -13.14 -4.13
N LYS A 409 28.40 -12.78 -2.94
CA LYS A 409 29.55 -13.45 -2.28
C LYS A 409 29.18 -14.81 -1.69
N LYS A 410 27.88 -15.12 -1.61
CA LYS A 410 27.34 -16.30 -0.93
C LYS A 410 26.62 -17.19 -1.94
N LYS A 411 26.99 -18.48 -1.95
CA LYS A 411 26.38 -19.44 -2.87
C LYS A 411 24.91 -19.68 -2.55
N HIS A 412 24.57 -19.75 -1.26
CA HIS A 412 23.21 -19.92 -0.78
C HIS A 412 22.94 -18.84 0.27
N SER A 413 21.90 -18.05 0.06
CA SER A 413 21.45 -17.08 1.05
C SER A 413 19.96 -17.22 1.29
N LEU A 414 19.53 -17.29 2.55
CA LEU A 414 18.12 -17.15 2.91
C LEU A 414 17.91 -15.76 3.48
N VAL A 415 17.00 -15.01 2.88
CA VAL A 415 16.72 -13.62 3.27
C VAL A 415 15.32 -13.56 3.86
N ILE A 416 15.19 -13.02 5.07
CA ILE A 416 13.91 -12.63 5.64
C ILE A 416 13.63 -11.14 5.36
N THR A 417 12.41 -10.84 4.96
CA THR A 417 11.90 -9.49 4.72
C THR A 417 10.72 -9.24 5.65
N SER A 418 10.73 -8.15 6.42
CA SER A 418 9.68 -7.84 7.42
C SER A 418 9.30 -6.35 7.40
N PHE A 419 8.05 -6.05 7.80
CA PHE A 419 7.50 -4.69 7.88
C PHE A 419 7.92 -3.97 9.16
N VAL A 420 8.33 -4.70 10.19
CA VAL A 420 8.69 -4.08 11.46
C VAL A 420 9.71 -4.98 12.13
N ILE A 421 11.00 -4.70 11.92
CA ILE A 421 12.05 -5.33 12.73
C ILE A 421 12.17 -4.64 14.12
N PHE A 422 11.34 -3.61 14.36
CA PHE A 422 11.49 -2.62 15.45
C PHE A 422 10.39 -2.61 16.53
N PHE A 423 9.46 -3.57 16.58
CA PHE A 423 8.43 -3.60 17.65
C PHE A 423 8.29 -4.97 18.31
N PRO A 424 8.71 -5.08 19.57
CA PRO A 424 8.17 -6.03 20.54
C PRO A 424 7.12 -5.33 21.46
N PRO A 425 6.10 -6.01 21.99
CA PRO A 425 5.43 -7.25 21.58
C PRO A 425 3.89 -7.04 21.46
N PHE A 426 3.33 -6.84 20.26
CA PHE A 426 1.86 -6.84 20.06
C PHE A 426 1.42 -7.49 18.74
N SER A 427 2.23 -8.41 18.21
CA SER A 427 1.76 -9.34 17.18
C SER A 427 2.02 -10.77 17.65
N PRO A 428 0.99 -11.63 17.75
CA PRO A 428 1.14 -13.08 18.02
C PRO A 428 1.96 -13.84 16.95
N MET A 429 2.62 -13.14 16.03
CA MET A 429 3.10 -13.66 14.76
C MET A 429 4.61 -13.80 14.62
N ASP A 430 5.44 -13.43 15.62
CA ASP A 430 6.91 -13.37 15.43
C ASP A 430 7.76 -14.31 16.29
N ASN A 431 7.30 -15.55 16.50
CA ASN A 431 8.16 -16.61 17.05
C ASN A 431 9.22 -17.12 16.04
N THR A 432 9.24 -16.60 14.81
CA THR A 432 10.14 -17.06 13.74
C THR A 432 11.52 -16.39 13.78
N ILE A 433 11.62 -15.15 14.26
CA ILE A 433 12.91 -14.43 14.34
C ILE A 433 13.95 -15.17 15.20
N PRO A 434 13.61 -15.67 16.42
CA PRO A 434 14.55 -16.47 17.21
C PRO A 434 15.01 -17.73 16.48
N HIS A 435 14.08 -18.45 15.84
CA HIS A 435 14.38 -19.67 15.08
C HIS A 435 15.29 -19.41 13.86
N PHE A 436 15.06 -18.30 13.15
CA PHE A 436 15.89 -17.88 12.03
C PHE A 436 17.30 -17.49 12.48
N THR A 437 17.40 -16.82 13.63
CA THR A 437 18.67 -16.45 14.25
C THR A 437 19.47 -17.69 14.66
N THR A 438 18.83 -18.66 15.33
CA THR A 438 19.47 -19.95 15.66
C THR A 438 19.96 -20.69 14.42
N ALA A 439 19.18 -20.67 13.33
CA ALA A 439 19.60 -21.28 12.07
C ALA A 439 20.82 -20.58 11.46
N ALA A 440 20.89 -19.25 11.53
CA ALA A 440 22.05 -18.48 11.08
C ALA A 440 23.32 -18.84 11.86
N ASP A 441 23.22 -18.98 13.18
CA ASP A 441 24.37 -19.30 14.05
C ASP A 441 24.96 -20.68 13.74
N ILE A 442 24.14 -21.64 13.31
CA ILE A 442 24.60 -22.98 12.89
C ILE A 442 25.51 -22.90 11.65
N PHE A 443 25.27 -21.95 10.75
CA PHE A 443 26.03 -21.79 9.50
C PHE A 443 27.02 -20.62 9.51
N LYS A 444 27.27 -20.01 10.67
CA LYS A 444 28.13 -18.82 10.79
C LYS A 444 29.53 -19.00 10.19
N GLU A 445 30.09 -20.20 10.26
CA GLU A 445 31.41 -20.55 9.72
C GLU A 445 31.38 -21.02 8.24
N ASP A 446 30.19 -21.32 7.67
CA ASP A 446 30.10 -21.76 6.27
C ASP A 446 30.21 -20.55 5.33
N ARG A 447 31.38 -20.44 4.69
CA ARG A 447 31.66 -19.34 3.74
C ARG A 447 30.67 -19.27 2.58
N LYS A 448 30.00 -20.37 2.22
CA LYS A 448 29.05 -20.43 1.10
C LYS A 448 27.60 -20.16 1.50
N ILE A 449 27.25 -20.24 2.78
CA ILE A 449 25.88 -19.99 3.28
C ILE A 449 25.82 -18.60 3.95
N ALA A 450 24.66 -17.96 3.85
CA ALA A 450 24.32 -16.79 4.65
C ALA A 450 22.83 -16.79 5.01
N TYR A 451 22.54 -16.22 6.18
CA TYR A 451 21.21 -15.80 6.57
C TYR A 451 21.23 -14.29 6.65
N ALA A 452 20.28 -13.63 6.00
CA ALA A 452 20.24 -12.18 5.94
C ALA A 452 18.84 -11.65 6.24
N ALA A 453 18.77 -10.40 6.69
CA ALA A 453 17.54 -9.72 7.05
C ALA A 453 17.48 -8.35 6.38
N VAL A 454 16.29 -7.98 5.92
CA VAL A 454 15.99 -6.67 5.34
C VAL A 454 14.76 -6.09 6.02
N ASP A 455 14.92 -4.92 6.64
CA ASP A 455 13.78 -4.13 7.12
C ASP A 455 13.19 -3.31 5.98
N CYS A 456 11.97 -3.64 5.57
CA CYS A 456 11.29 -3.00 4.45
C CYS A 456 10.72 -1.61 4.78
N THR A 457 10.81 -1.15 6.02
CA THR A 457 10.36 0.20 6.43
C THR A 457 11.47 1.23 6.53
N LYS A 458 12.73 0.81 6.44
CA LYS A 458 13.88 1.70 6.56
C LYS A 458 14.33 2.27 5.23
N GLY A 459 14.38 3.60 5.14
CA GLY A 459 15.00 4.32 4.03
C GLY A 459 14.52 3.84 2.65
N GLN A 460 15.46 3.43 1.80
CA GLN A 460 15.17 2.93 0.44
C GLN A 460 14.78 1.44 0.40
N ASN A 461 14.82 0.72 1.53
CA ASN A 461 14.53 -0.72 1.57
C ASN A 461 13.07 -1.04 1.22
N GLY A 462 12.14 -0.09 1.42
CA GLY A 462 10.76 -0.27 0.99
C GLY A 462 10.63 -0.43 -0.52
N GLU A 463 11.52 0.19 -1.29
CA GLU A 463 11.59 -0.03 -2.73
C GLU A 463 12.26 -1.36 -3.06
N LEU A 464 13.34 -1.73 -2.35
CA LEU A 464 13.97 -3.04 -2.47
C LEU A 464 12.97 -4.18 -2.24
N CYS A 465 12.20 -4.14 -1.15
CA CYS A 465 11.25 -5.21 -0.83
C CYS A 465 10.13 -5.32 -1.88
N LYS A 466 9.70 -4.19 -2.46
CA LYS A 466 8.78 -4.21 -3.61
C LYS A 466 9.43 -4.82 -4.84
N GLN A 467 10.69 -4.49 -5.13
CA GLN A 467 11.46 -5.08 -6.25
C GLN A 467 11.67 -6.58 -6.08
N GLU A 468 11.93 -7.06 -4.85
CA GLU A 468 12.07 -8.48 -4.54
C GLU A 468 10.72 -9.22 -4.41
N GLY A 469 9.59 -8.59 -4.76
CA GLY A 469 8.28 -9.24 -4.82
C GLY A 469 7.71 -9.62 -3.45
N VAL A 470 7.97 -8.82 -2.41
CA VAL A 470 7.44 -9.07 -1.07
C VAL A 470 5.99 -8.61 -0.98
N GLU A 471 5.06 -9.56 -1.10
CA GLU A 471 3.60 -9.32 -1.06
C GLU A 471 3.02 -9.33 0.37
N GLY A 472 3.77 -9.84 1.34
CA GLY A 472 3.35 -9.96 2.73
C GLY A 472 4.53 -10.31 3.64
N TYR A 473 4.36 -10.08 4.94
CA TYR A 473 5.44 -10.19 5.92
C TYR A 473 5.12 -11.23 7.00
N PRO A 474 6.13 -11.95 7.54
CA PRO A 474 7.48 -12.07 7.01
C PRO A 474 7.53 -12.96 5.76
N THR A 475 8.35 -12.59 4.77
CA THR A 475 8.64 -13.40 3.57
C THR A 475 10.09 -13.86 3.58
N PHE A 476 10.31 -15.13 3.24
CA PHE A 476 11.61 -15.77 3.17
C PHE A 476 11.94 -16.08 1.72
N ASN A 477 12.98 -15.45 1.18
CA ASN A 477 13.41 -15.64 -0.20
C ASN A 477 14.81 -16.26 -0.21
N TYR A 478 14.97 -17.35 -0.97
CA TYR A 478 16.26 -18.00 -1.19
C TYR A 478 16.95 -17.42 -2.42
N TYR A 479 18.24 -17.14 -2.29
CA TYR A 479 19.10 -16.63 -3.35
C TYR A 479 20.31 -17.53 -3.57
N ASN A 480 20.67 -17.72 -4.83
CA ASN A 480 21.89 -18.39 -5.25
C ASN A 480 22.84 -17.41 -5.95
N TYR A 481 24.00 -17.11 -5.34
CA TYR A 481 24.93 -16.07 -5.80
C TYR A 481 24.22 -14.74 -6.14
N GLY A 482 23.35 -14.28 -5.25
CA GLY A 482 22.57 -13.05 -5.41
C GLY A 482 21.44 -13.10 -6.43
N LYS A 483 21.24 -14.22 -7.13
CA LYS A 483 20.07 -14.42 -8.01
C LYS A 483 18.94 -15.05 -7.20
N PHE A 484 17.73 -14.50 -7.33
CA PHE A 484 16.54 -15.10 -6.75
C PHE A 484 16.41 -16.55 -7.22
N GLY A 485 16.27 -17.47 -6.26
CA GLY A 485 16.08 -18.89 -6.49
C GLY A 485 14.61 -19.25 -6.34
N ASP A 486 14.12 -19.25 -5.11
CA ASP A 486 12.74 -19.62 -4.79
C ASP A 486 12.26 -18.96 -3.49
N LYS A 487 10.96 -18.89 -3.30
CA LYS A 487 10.35 -18.47 -2.03
C LYS A 487 10.35 -19.67 -1.08
N TYR A 488 10.92 -19.48 0.11
CA TYR A 488 10.91 -20.52 1.13
C TYR A 488 9.52 -20.63 1.76
N SER A 489 8.88 -21.78 1.52
CA SER A 489 7.56 -22.14 2.07
C SER A 489 7.61 -23.30 3.06
N GLY A 490 8.81 -23.68 3.53
CA GLY A 490 8.99 -24.77 4.48
C GLY A 490 8.65 -24.40 5.92
N ASP A 491 8.90 -25.33 6.84
CA ASP A 491 8.70 -25.14 8.27
C ASP A 491 9.50 -23.95 8.83
N ARG A 492 8.84 -23.05 9.54
CA ARG A 492 9.44 -21.81 10.05
C ARG A 492 10.14 -21.98 11.42
N GLY A 493 10.37 -23.22 11.84
CA GLY A 493 11.22 -23.56 12.97
C GLY A 493 12.70 -23.61 12.60
N ALA A 494 13.57 -23.66 13.62
CA ALA A 494 15.02 -23.70 13.41
C ALA A 494 15.44 -24.95 12.61
N THR A 495 14.76 -26.08 12.83
CA THR A 495 14.97 -27.34 12.10
C THR A 495 14.56 -27.23 10.63
N GLY A 496 13.44 -26.56 10.33
CA GLY A 496 12.99 -26.33 8.96
C GLY A 496 13.97 -25.50 8.14
N PHE A 497 14.44 -24.38 8.69
CA PHE A 497 15.43 -23.52 8.02
C PHE A 497 16.77 -24.24 7.81
N THR A 498 17.25 -24.95 8.84
CA THR A 498 18.54 -25.64 8.76
C THR A 498 18.50 -26.85 7.83
N GLY A 499 17.40 -27.61 7.85
CA GLY A 499 17.18 -28.74 6.95
C GLY A 499 17.18 -28.32 5.49
N PHE A 500 16.54 -27.19 5.17
CA PHE A 500 16.54 -26.62 3.82
C PHE A 500 17.96 -26.27 3.33
N MET A 501 18.74 -25.56 4.15
CA MET A 501 20.13 -25.21 3.80
C MET A 501 21.03 -26.44 3.67
N ARG A 502 20.86 -27.46 4.53
CA ARG A 502 21.59 -28.74 4.42
C ARG A 502 21.24 -29.48 3.13
N SER A 503 19.98 -29.49 2.71
CA SER A 503 19.55 -30.13 1.46
C SER A 503 20.24 -29.50 0.24
N LEU A 504 20.27 -28.16 0.17
CA LEU A 504 20.96 -27.45 -0.90
C LEU A 504 22.47 -27.76 -0.95
N ARG A 505 23.10 -27.89 0.22
CA ARG A 505 24.51 -28.29 0.36
C ARG A 505 24.77 -29.73 -0.10
N GLY A 506 23.84 -30.66 0.17
CA GLY A 506 23.93 -32.03 -0.32
C GLY A 506 23.91 -32.08 -1.85
N GLN A 507 22.95 -31.40 -2.47
CA GLN A 507 22.84 -31.33 -3.94
C GLN A 507 24.09 -30.73 -4.61
N ASP A 508 24.71 -29.77 -3.95
CA ASP A 508 25.97 -29.17 -4.39
C ASP A 508 27.13 -30.15 -4.41
N GLN A 509 27.23 -30.99 -3.38
CA GLN A 509 28.27 -32.01 -3.25
C GLN A 509 28.08 -33.11 -4.29
N GLU A 510 26.84 -33.56 -4.50
CA GLU A 510 26.51 -34.56 -5.54
C GLU A 510 26.84 -34.05 -6.95
N LYS A 511 26.49 -32.80 -7.28
CA LYS A 511 26.82 -32.19 -8.57
C LYS A 511 28.32 -32.04 -8.78
N ALA A 512 29.08 -31.74 -7.71
CA ALA A 512 30.53 -31.68 -7.77
C ALA A 512 31.18 -33.06 -7.93
N GLY A 513 30.60 -34.10 -7.32
CA GLY A 513 31.02 -35.49 -7.48
C GLY A 513 30.83 -35.99 -8.91
N LYS A 514 29.64 -35.83 -9.48
CA LYS A 514 29.34 -36.23 -10.87
C LYS A 514 30.24 -35.53 -11.89
N ARG A 515 30.52 -34.23 -11.71
CA ARG A 515 31.46 -33.49 -12.56
C ARG A 515 32.91 -34.00 -12.48
N LYS A 516 33.31 -34.60 -11.36
CA LYS A 516 34.63 -35.21 -11.20
C LYS A 516 34.70 -36.63 -11.77
N GLU A 517 33.57 -37.30 -11.94
CA GLU A 517 33.49 -38.61 -12.61
C GLU A 517 33.39 -38.47 -14.13
N GLU A 518 32.86 -37.34 -14.63
CA GLU A 518 32.77 -37.00 -16.06
C GLU A 518 34.04 -36.34 -16.65
N LEU A 519 34.97 -35.89 -15.79
CA LEU A 519 36.29 -35.31 -16.14
C LEU A 519 37.38 -36.34 -15.92
#